data_AF-A0A1V8TVV4-F1
#
_entry.id   AF-A0A1V8TVV4-F1
#
_cell.length_a   1.000
_cell.length_b   1.000
_cell.length_c   1.000
_cell.angle_alpha   90.00
_cell.angle_beta   90.00
_cell.angle_gamma   90.00
#
_symmetry.space_group_name_H-M   'P 1'
#
loop_
_entity.id
_entity.type
_entity.pdbx_description
1 polymer ?
#
loop_
_entity_poly.entity_id
_entity_poly.type
_entity_poly.pdbx_seq_one_letter_code
_entity_poly.pdbx_strand_id
1 'polypeptide(L)'
;QPRLFAVWAEGFLPICLHFLSALGPRIAPQISAFLNSFPEQLERASTALSPRSPSPRDPHAGQVTLGLVKEARSLLLISSSLRAAADIGAAEGVDGSEVEALLYQEDIVRGDLEGLCRGERSLEDRVVAGSLSEESVARTKQGRGLVEEVARVAKGALDIA
;
A
#
# COMPACT_ATOMS: atom_id res chain seq x y z
N GLN A 1 -6.58 14.54 -4.64
CA GLN A 1 -6.52 15.55 -3.56
C GLN A 1 -5.45 15.14 -2.55
N PRO A 2 -4.30 15.84 -2.45
CA PRO A 2 -3.18 15.43 -1.61
C PRO A 2 -3.52 15.22 -0.13
N ARG A 3 -4.46 16.01 0.40
CA ARG A 3 -4.93 15.89 1.80
C ARG A 3 -5.69 14.59 2.07
N LEU A 4 -6.52 14.15 1.13
CA LEU A 4 -7.29 12.91 1.29
C LEU A 4 -6.35 11.68 1.29
N PHE A 5 -5.36 11.69 0.40
CA PHE A 5 -4.34 10.65 0.37
C PHE A 5 -3.55 10.60 1.69
N ALA A 6 -3.11 11.74 2.23
CA ALA A 6 -2.39 11.77 3.50
C ALA A 6 -3.23 11.23 4.67
N VAL A 7 -4.49 11.66 4.80
CA VAL A 7 -5.40 11.14 5.86
C VAL A 7 -5.56 9.63 5.76
N TRP A 8 -5.68 9.10 4.54
CA TRP A 8 -5.79 7.67 4.30
C TRP A 8 -4.48 6.92 4.60
N ALA A 9 -3.41 7.24 3.89
CA ALA A 9 -2.16 6.49 3.89
C ALA A 9 -1.31 6.70 5.16
N GLU A 10 -1.36 7.90 5.75
CA GLU A 10 -0.59 8.25 6.96
C GLU A 10 -1.45 8.26 8.23
N GLY A 11 -2.77 8.28 8.10
CA GLY A 11 -3.71 8.25 9.23
C GLY A 11 -4.40 6.90 9.40
N PHE A 12 -5.37 6.60 8.54
CA PHE A 12 -6.24 5.43 8.71
C PHE A 12 -5.51 4.10 8.62
N LEU A 13 -4.66 3.89 7.60
CA LEU A 13 -3.98 2.60 7.44
C LEU A 13 -3.04 2.26 8.61
N PRO A 14 -2.17 3.16 9.09
CA PRO A 14 -1.36 2.89 10.28
C PRO A 14 -2.19 2.62 11.53
N ILE A 15 -3.31 3.31 11.73
CA ILE A 15 -4.22 3.06 12.87
C ILE A 15 -4.84 1.66 12.77
N CYS A 16 -5.28 1.23 11.58
CA CYS A 16 -5.80 -0.11 11.36
C CYS A 16 -4.74 -1.19 11.69
N LEU A 17 -3.50 -0.98 11.25
CA LEU A 17 -2.38 -1.88 11.57
C LEU A 17 -2.10 -1.93 13.09
N HIS A 18 -2.13 -0.79 13.77
CA HIS A 18 -1.97 -0.76 15.23
C HIS A 18 -3.09 -1.53 15.94
N PHE A 19 -4.35 -1.37 15.51
CA PHE A 19 -5.47 -2.11 16.11
C PHE A 19 -5.37 -3.60 15.86
N LEU A 20 -5.05 -4.03 14.64
CA LEU A 20 -4.85 -5.44 14.33
C LEU A 20 -3.70 -6.03 15.17
N SER A 21 -2.62 -5.27 15.39
CA SER A 21 -1.50 -5.71 16.23
C SER A 21 -1.84 -5.76 17.72
N ALA A 22 -2.63 -4.82 18.24
CA ALA A 22 -2.90 -4.70 19.67
C ALA A 22 -4.10 -5.52 20.14
N LEU A 23 -5.13 -5.63 19.30
CA LEU A 23 -6.39 -6.31 19.61
C LEU A 23 -6.48 -7.69 18.94
N GLY A 24 -5.59 -7.98 17.99
CA GLY A 24 -5.52 -9.26 17.31
C GLY A 24 -6.76 -9.54 16.45
N PRO A 25 -7.14 -10.82 16.31
CA PRO A 25 -8.25 -11.23 15.43
C PRO A 25 -9.61 -10.61 15.77
N ARG A 26 -9.85 -10.22 17.04
CA ARG A 26 -11.16 -9.75 17.49
C ARG A 26 -11.66 -8.44 16.87
N ILE A 27 -10.75 -7.61 16.36
CA ILE A 27 -11.11 -6.36 15.68
C ILE A 27 -11.17 -6.52 14.15
N ALA A 28 -10.78 -7.68 13.61
CA ALA A 28 -10.66 -7.90 12.17
C ALA A 28 -11.97 -7.63 11.41
N PRO A 29 -13.16 -8.07 11.85
CA PRO A 29 -14.42 -7.79 11.16
C PRO A 29 -14.71 -6.28 11.02
N GLN A 30 -14.41 -5.50 12.07
CA GLN A 30 -14.65 -4.05 12.07
C GLN A 30 -13.65 -3.34 11.15
N ILE A 31 -12.40 -3.81 11.10
CA ILE A 31 -11.38 -3.25 10.21
C ILE A 31 -11.70 -3.56 8.75
N SER A 32 -12.08 -4.79 8.41
CA SER A 32 -12.47 -5.15 7.05
C SER A 32 -13.69 -4.35 6.59
N ALA A 33 -14.74 -4.27 7.42
CA ALA A 33 -15.94 -3.50 7.10
C ALA A 33 -15.65 -1.99 6.96
N PHE A 34 -14.82 -1.43 7.85
CA PHE A 34 -14.42 -0.02 7.76
C PHE A 34 -13.67 0.28 6.46
N LEU A 35 -12.68 -0.54 6.09
CA LEU A 35 -11.91 -0.30 4.86
C LEU A 35 -12.76 -0.53 3.61
N ASN A 36 -13.62 -1.55 3.60
CA ASN A 36 -14.57 -1.81 2.50
C ASN A 36 -15.64 -0.72 2.35
N SER A 37 -15.83 0.17 3.34
CA SER A 37 -16.67 1.37 3.18
C SER A 37 -16.06 2.45 2.27
N PHE A 38 -14.79 2.29 1.86
CA PHE A 38 -14.09 3.18 0.91
C PHE A 38 -13.69 2.45 -0.39
N PRO A 39 -14.66 1.87 -1.15
CA PRO A 39 -14.35 1.02 -2.29
C PRO A 39 -13.58 1.75 -3.40
N GLU A 40 -13.93 3.00 -3.69
CA GLU A 40 -13.23 3.81 -4.71
C GLU A 40 -11.76 4.06 -4.35
N GLN A 41 -11.45 4.17 -3.05
CA GLN A 41 -10.09 4.38 -2.57
C GLN A 41 -9.27 3.09 -2.67
N LEU A 42 -9.87 1.93 -2.40
CA LEU A 42 -9.24 0.62 -2.58
C LEU A 42 -9.03 0.29 -4.06
N GLU A 43 -9.99 0.62 -4.92
CA GLU A 43 -9.86 0.47 -6.37
C GLU A 43 -8.72 1.34 -6.90
N ARG A 44 -8.68 2.64 -6.54
CA ARG A 44 -7.57 3.53 -6.89
C ARG A 44 -6.23 2.99 -6.38
N ALA A 45 -6.17 2.51 -5.14
CA ALA A 45 -4.95 1.94 -4.57
C ALA A 45 -4.47 0.70 -5.33
N SER A 46 -5.41 -0.09 -5.86
CA SER A 46 -5.12 -1.32 -6.61
C SER A 46 -4.38 -1.06 -7.92
N THR A 47 -4.63 0.08 -8.57
CA THR A 47 -4.01 0.45 -9.85
C THR A 47 -3.00 1.59 -9.72
N ALA A 48 -2.67 2.01 -8.50
CA ALA A 48 -1.85 3.19 -8.26
C ALA A 48 -0.40 3.03 -8.74
N LEU A 49 0.11 1.79 -8.74
CA LEU A 49 1.46 1.44 -9.13
C LEU A 49 1.57 0.98 -10.59
N SER A 50 0.45 0.92 -11.31
CA SER A 50 0.42 0.35 -12.64
C SER A 50 1.23 1.20 -13.63
N PRO A 51 2.06 0.57 -14.48
CA PRO A 51 2.84 1.29 -15.47
C PRO A 51 1.89 1.93 -16.48
N ARG A 52 1.99 3.26 -16.66
CA ARG A 52 1.20 4.02 -17.62
C ARG A 52 2.12 5.04 -18.30
N SER A 53 1.87 5.30 -19.58
CA SER A 53 2.60 6.34 -20.30
C SER A 53 2.00 7.71 -19.98
N PRO A 54 2.82 8.73 -19.68
CA PRO A 54 2.37 10.11 -19.55
C PRO A 54 1.60 10.56 -20.80
N SER A 55 0.55 11.35 -20.59
CA SER A 55 -0.22 11.96 -21.67
C SER A 55 -0.49 13.44 -21.36
N PRO A 56 -0.86 14.27 -22.34
CA PRO A 56 -1.23 15.66 -22.06
C PRO A 56 -2.36 15.83 -21.03
N ARG A 57 -3.21 14.80 -20.86
CA ARG A 57 -4.31 14.78 -19.87
C ARG A 57 -3.89 14.27 -18.50
N ASP A 58 -2.82 13.48 -18.43
CA ASP A 58 -2.24 12.94 -17.21
C ASP A 58 -0.71 12.88 -17.37
N PRO A 59 -0.01 14.02 -17.17
CA PRO A 59 1.44 14.10 -17.33
C PRO A 59 2.20 13.30 -16.26
N HIS A 60 1.52 12.90 -15.20
CA HIS A 60 2.08 12.12 -14.09
C HIS A 60 1.73 10.64 -14.16
N ALA A 61 1.10 10.19 -15.26
CA ALA A 61 0.74 8.79 -15.43
C ALA A 61 1.99 7.90 -15.33
N GLY A 62 1.88 6.82 -14.53
CA GLY A 62 2.96 5.86 -14.32
C GLY A 62 4.06 6.29 -13.35
N GLN A 63 4.04 7.54 -12.88
CA GLN A 63 4.93 8.01 -11.81
C GLN A 63 4.56 7.35 -10.49
N VAL A 64 5.57 7.09 -9.67
CA VAL A 64 5.46 6.40 -8.37
C VAL A 64 6.08 7.27 -7.29
N THR A 65 5.36 7.49 -6.21
CA THR A 65 5.89 8.14 -5.00
C THR A 65 6.16 7.11 -3.92
N LEU A 66 6.98 7.46 -2.93
CA LEU A 66 7.21 6.57 -1.78
C LEU A 66 5.91 6.35 -0.99
N GLY A 67 5.06 7.39 -0.89
CA GLY A 67 3.72 7.28 -0.31
C GLY A 67 2.87 6.16 -0.92
N LEU A 68 2.85 6.05 -2.27
CA LEU A 68 2.06 4.99 -2.95
C LEU A 68 2.56 3.59 -2.61
N VAL A 69 3.88 3.40 -2.52
CA VAL A 69 4.45 2.08 -2.18
C VAL A 69 4.23 1.74 -0.70
N LYS A 70 4.27 2.74 0.20
CA LYS A 70 3.92 2.55 1.61
C LYS A 70 2.44 2.22 1.82
N GLU A 71 1.56 2.86 1.06
CA GLU A 71 0.13 2.52 1.03
C GLU A 71 -0.08 1.07 0.62
N ALA A 72 0.50 0.65 -0.52
CA ALA A 72 0.41 -0.73 -1.00
C ALA A 72 0.91 -1.74 0.05
N ARG A 73 2.07 -1.47 0.66
CA ARG A 73 2.61 -2.30 1.74
C ARG A 73 1.65 -2.43 2.92
N SER A 74 1.00 -1.32 3.30
CA SER A 74 0.09 -1.29 4.45
C SER A 74 -1.17 -2.09 4.15
N LEU A 75 -1.75 -1.93 2.96
CA LEU A 75 -2.93 -2.68 2.53
C LEU A 75 -2.65 -4.18 2.40
N LEU A 76 -1.51 -4.57 1.82
CA LEU A 76 -1.09 -5.99 1.75
C LEU A 76 -0.93 -6.60 3.14
N LEU A 77 -0.34 -5.87 4.09
CA LEU A 77 -0.18 -6.34 5.46
C LEU A 77 -1.53 -6.46 6.19
N ILE A 78 -2.44 -5.50 5.99
CA ILE A 78 -3.80 -5.58 6.54
C ILE A 78 -4.52 -6.79 5.95
N SER A 79 -4.54 -6.94 4.63
CA SER A 79 -5.13 -8.09 3.93
C SER A 79 -4.62 -9.43 4.46
N SER A 80 -3.30 -9.57 4.63
CA SER A 80 -2.68 -10.77 5.19
C SER A 80 -3.13 -11.03 6.63
N SER A 81 -3.18 -9.97 7.45
CA SER A 81 -3.64 -10.05 8.84
C SER A 81 -5.13 -10.44 8.95
N LEU A 82 -5.98 -9.94 8.05
CA LEU A 82 -7.40 -10.28 7.99
C LEU A 82 -7.60 -11.73 7.58
N ARG A 83 -6.85 -12.24 6.57
CA ARG A 83 -6.85 -13.66 6.20
C ARG A 83 -6.45 -14.55 7.39
N ALA A 84 -5.36 -14.21 8.07
CA ALA A 84 -4.92 -14.95 9.25
C ALA A 84 -5.98 -14.93 10.37
N ALA A 85 -6.65 -13.79 10.60
CA ALA A 85 -7.72 -13.70 11.58
C ALA A 85 -8.94 -14.56 11.20
N ALA A 86 -9.32 -14.59 9.92
CA ALA A 86 -10.40 -15.43 9.42
C ALA A 86 -10.08 -16.94 9.56
N ASP A 87 -8.83 -17.34 9.28
CA ASP A 87 -8.36 -18.73 9.38
C ASP A 87 -8.32 -19.24 10.82
N ILE A 88 -7.93 -18.39 11.78
CA ILE A 88 -7.91 -18.74 13.21
C ILE A 88 -9.35 -18.87 13.74
N GLY A 89 -10.28 -18.05 13.24
CA GLY A 89 -11.72 -18.18 13.44
C GLY A 89 -12.12 -18.41 14.90
N ALA A 90 -12.92 -19.47 15.13
CA ALA A 90 -13.54 -19.77 16.42
C ALA A 90 -12.53 -19.99 17.57
N ALA A 91 -11.27 -20.33 17.27
CA ALA A 91 -10.25 -20.56 18.29
C ALA A 91 -9.93 -19.29 19.13
N GLU A 92 -10.14 -18.10 18.55
CA GLU A 92 -9.96 -16.81 19.23
C GLU A 92 -11.29 -16.10 19.56
N GLY A 93 -12.41 -16.84 19.44
CA GLY A 93 -13.75 -16.30 19.66
C GLY A 93 -14.21 -15.31 18.58
N VAL A 94 -13.70 -15.46 17.36
CA VAL A 94 -14.10 -14.68 16.19
C VAL A 94 -14.88 -15.58 15.24
N ASP A 95 -16.01 -15.12 14.71
CA ASP A 95 -16.61 -15.78 13.57
C ASP A 95 -15.82 -15.37 12.32
N GLY A 96 -15.00 -16.29 11.81
CA GLY A 96 -14.19 -16.04 10.61
C GLY A 96 -15.02 -15.65 9.39
N SER A 97 -16.32 -15.97 9.35
CA SER A 97 -17.23 -15.56 8.28
C SER A 97 -17.61 -14.08 8.32
N GLU A 98 -17.42 -13.39 9.46
CA GLU A 98 -17.63 -11.95 9.58
C GLU A 98 -16.41 -11.13 9.11
N VAL A 99 -15.25 -11.77 8.91
CA VAL A 99 -14.04 -11.11 8.40
C VAL A 99 -14.09 -11.10 6.87
N GLU A 100 -14.52 -9.97 6.32
CA GLU A 100 -14.56 -9.78 4.86
C GLU A 100 -13.16 -9.61 4.27
N ALA A 101 -12.94 -10.19 3.09
CA ALA A 101 -11.79 -9.85 2.28
C ALA A 101 -11.88 -8.37 1.83
N LEU A 102 -10.73 -7.69 1.73
CA LEU A 102 -10.72 -6.32 1.24
C LEU A 102 -11.11 -6.27 -0.24
N LEU A 103 -11.86 -5.25 -0.64
CA LEU A 103 -12.14 -4.91 -2.04
C LEU A 103 -10.90 -4.32 -2.74
N TYR A 104 -9.77 -5.01 -2.61
CA TYR A 104 -8.44 -4.60 -3.02
C TYR A 104 -7.82 -5.68 -3.91
N GLN A 105 -7.39 -5.31 -5.12
CA GLN A 105 -6.84 -6.27 -6.10
C GLN A 105 -5.37 -6.54 -5.80
N GLU A 106 -5.10 -7.36 -4.79
CA GLU A 106 -3.74 -7.66 -4.33
C GLU A 106 -2.83 -8.21 -5.44
N ASP A 107 -3.37 -9.02 -6.36
CA ASP A 107 -2.58 -9.65 -7.42
C ASP A 107 -2.04 -8.64 -8.45
N ILE A 108 -2.83 -7.60 -8.75
CA ILE A 108 -2.39 -6.48 -9.61
C ILE A 108 -1.23 -5.76 -8.93
N VAL A 109 -1.41 -5.42 -7.65
CA VAL A 109 -0.44 -4.66 -6.87
C VAL A 109 0.85 -5.44 -6.69
N ARG A 110 0.77 -6.75 -6.43
CA ARG A 110 1.94 -7.63 -6.35
C ARG A 110 2.71 -7.64 -7.68
N GLY A 111 2.02 -7.82 -8.80
CA GLY A 111 2.63 -7.76 -10.13
C GLY A 111 3.30 -6.40 -10.43
N ASP A 112 2.66 -5.30 -10.02
CA ASP A 112 3.22 -3.96 -10.16
C ASP A 112 4.47 -3.74 -9.28
N LEU A 113 4.45 -4.22 -8.03
CA LEU A 113 5.59 -4.18 -7.11
C LEU A 113 6.77 -5.03 -7.60
N GLU A 114 6.49 -6.22 -8.14
CA GLU A 114 7.50 -7.05 -8.81
C GLU A 114 8.10 -6.28 -10.00
N GLY A 115 7.27 -5.64 -10.81
CA GLY A 115 7.69 -4.81 -11.93
C GLY A 115 8.65 -3.69 -11.50
N LEU A 116 8.36 -3.01 -10.38
CA LEU A 116 9.23 -1.98 -9.79
C LEU A 116 10.57 -2.56 -9.31
N CYS A 117 10.60 -3.82 -8.88
CA CYS A 117 11.82 -4.49 -8.39
C CYS A 117 12.71 -5.07 -9.50
N ARG A 118 12.25 -5.15 -10.76
CA ARG A 118 12.98 -5.81 -11.86
C ARG A 118 14.25 -5.08 -12.33
N GLY A 119 14.38 -3.78 -12.12
CA GLY A 119 15.59 -3.06 -12.49
C GLY A 119 15.64 -1.60 -12.04
N GLU A 120 16.82 -1.14 -11.60
CA GLU A 120 17.02 0.20 -11.05
C GLU A 120 16.66 1.32 -12.04
N ARG A 121 17.08 1.22 -13.30
CA ARG A 121 16.78 2.28 -14.30
C ARG A 121 15.29 2.46 -14.56
N SER A 122 14.54 1.36 -14.63
CA SER A 122 13.09 1.42 -14.83
C SER A 122 12.37 2.03 -13.63
N LEU A 123 12.96 1.93 -12.44
CA LEU A 123 12.45 2.55 -11.23
C LEU A 123 12.80 4.04 -11.19
N GLU A 124 14.03 4.39 -11.55
CA GLU A 124 14.52 5.78 -11.63
C GLU A 124 13.64 6.65 -12.53
N ASP A 125 13.24 6.14 -13.70
CA ASP A 125 12.40 6.87 -14.64
C ASP A 125 10.98 7.15 -14.14
N ARG A 126 10.53 6.40 -13.11
CA ARG A 126 9.17 6.46 -12.57
C ARG A 126 9.09 7.16 -11.23
N VAL A 127 10.15 7.10 -10.42
CA VAL A 127 10.12 7.60 -9.04
C VAL A 127 10.18 9.12 -9.01
N VAL A 128 9.19 9.73 -8.35
CA VAL A 128 9.12 11.18 -8.12
C VAL A 128 8.82 11.46 -6.66
N ALA A 129 9.31 12.58 -6.14
CA ALA A 129 8.99 13.01 -4.79
C ALA A 129 7.56 13.56 -4.73
N GLY A 130 6.72 12.96 -3.89
CA GLY A 130 5.34 13.41 -3.64
C GLY A 130 5.17 14.37 -2.46
N SER A 131 6.23 14.59 -1.67
CA SER A 131 6.22 15.45 -0.48
C SER A 131 7.59 16.10 -0.21
N LEU A 132 7.63 17.13 0.63
CA LEU A 132 8.87 17.79 1.06
C LEU A 132 9.83 16.82 1.80
N SER A 133 9.27 15.83 2.51
CA SER A 133 10.05 14.78 3.15
C SER A 133 10.73 13.90 2.10
N GLU A 134 9.99 13.49 1.07
CA GLU A 134 10.53 12.71 -0.05
C GLU A 134 11.57 13.51 -0.85
N GLU A 135 11.38 14.82 -1.04
CA GLU A 135 12.39 15.68 -1.67
C GLU A 135 13.68 15.73 -0.87
N SER A 136 13.59 15.74 0.46
CA SER A 136 14.75 15.73 1.34
C SER A 136 15.51 14.40 1.21
N VAL A 137 14.78 13.28 1.14
CA VAL A 137 15.35 11.94 0.92
C VAL A 137 15.98 11.83 -0.48
N ALA A 138 15.34 12.40 -1.51
CA ALA A 138 15.86 12.42 -2.87
C ALA A 138 17.22 13.12 -2.96
N ARG A 139 17.46 14.17 -2.17
CA ARG A 139 18.74 14.90 -2.14
C ARG A 139 19.87 14.11 -1.44
N THR A 140 19.55 13.05 -0.71
CA THR A 140 20.55 12.18 -0.09
C THR A 140 21.17 11.23 -1.11
N LYS A 141 22.36 10.67 -0.80
CA LYS A 141 23.02 9.62 -1.60
C LYS A 141 23.13 9.96 -3.11
N GLN A 142 23.76 11.10 -3.42
CA GLN A 142 23.99 11.54 -4.80
C GLN A 142 22.72 11.62 -5.68
N GLY A 143 21.55 11.88 -5.09
CA GLY A 143 20.30 12.00 -5.85
C GLY A 143 19.49 10.70 -5.95
N ARG A 144 20.01 9.56 -5.45
CA ARG A 144 19.38 8.23 -5.58
C ARG A 144 18.68 7.74 -4.31
N GLY A 145 18.73 8.51 -3.22
CA GLY A 145 18.19 8.09 -1.93
C GLY A 145 16.71 7.70 -1.95
N LEU A 146 15.89 8.40 -2.74
CA LEU A 146 14.46 8.10 -2.85
C LEU A 146 14.20 6.80 -3.62
N VAL A 147 14.94 6.55 -4.70
CA VAL A 147 14.82 5.34 -5.53
C VAL A 147 15.19 4.10 -4.71
N GLU A 148 16.30 4.16 -3.97
CA GLU A 148 16.72 3.07 -3.07
C GLU A 148 15.67 2.78 -2.00
N GLU A 149 15.08 3.84 -1.41
CA GLU A 149 14.05 3.72 -0.39
C GLU A 149 12.76 3.12 -0.94
N VAL A 150 12.32 3.54 -2.12
CA VAL A 150 11.18 2.95 -2.82
C VAL A 150 11.43 1.46 -3.11
N ALA A 151 12.60 1.10 -3.64
CA ALA A 151 12.96 -0.29 -3.89
C ALA A 151 12.96 -1.13 -2.61
N ARG A 152 13.47 -0.57 -1.52
CA ARG A 152 13.52 -1.24 -0.20
C ARG A 152 12.10 -1.50 0.34
N VAL A 153 11.21 -0.50 0.28
CA VAL A 153 9.83 -0.66 0.74
C VAL A 153 9.04 -1.61 -0.17
N ALA A 154 9.25 -1.56 -1.49
CA ALA A 154 8.60 -2.46 -2.44
C ALA A 154 8.99 -3.93 -2.20
N LYS A 155 10.29 -4.22 -2.02
CA LYS A 155 10.76 -5.57 -1.65
C LYS A 155 10.14 -6.03 -0.33
N GLY A 156 10.19 -5.21 0.70
CA GLY A 156 9.58 -5.52 1.99
C GLY A 156 8.05 -5.60 1.97
N ALA A 157 7.38 -5.16 0.91
CA ALA A 157 5.94 -5.37 0.71
C ALA A 157 5.67 -6.73 0.06
N LEU A 158 6.53 -7.18 -0.85
CA LEU A 158 6.46 -8.51 -1.45
C LEU A 158 6.75 -9.62 -0.43
N ASP A 159 7.63 -9.37 0.54
CA ASP A 159 7.96 -10.34 1.60
C ASP A 159 6.82 -10.59 2.61
N ILE A 160 5.79 -9.74 2.64
CA ILE A 160 4.62 -9.86 3.55
C ILE A 160 3.55 -10.81 2.99
N ALA A 161 3.61 -11.09 1.68
CA ALA A 161 2.59 -11.82 0.94
C ALA A 161 2.68 -13.33 1.12
#